data_AF-A0A6L7T6I0-F1
#
_entry.id   AF-A0A6L7T6I0-F1
#
_cell.length_a   1.000
_cell.length_b   1.000
_cell.length_c   1.000
_cell.angle_alpha   90.00
_cell.angle_beta   90.00
_cell.angle_gamma   90.00
#
_symmetry.space_group_name_H-M   'P 1'
#
loop_
_entity.id
_entity.type
_entity.pdbx_description
1 polymer ?
#
loop_
_entity_poly.entity_id
_entity_poly.type
_entity_poly.pdbx_seq_one_letter_code
_entity_poly.pdbx_strand_id
1 'polypeptide(L)'
;MDVLVFEEMLSELCQRLTSEAQQGATYERASDFEERVRLELASMPQLEAVSVDFSPHPHQFPDIILGTYGIEVKFTKGDSWRSVANSVFESTRNPSVTSIYVVYGKLGGQPEVKWEKYDECVIHVRTSHVPRFEIEIGSDRSLFAIMGISYAEFRALSTEDR
;
A
#
# COMPACT_ATOMS: atom_id res chain seq x y z
N MET A 1 15.97 -6.67 -6.52
CA MET A 1 15.21 -7.63 -5.70
C MET A 1 14.18 -8.30 -6.59
N ASP A 2 14.08 -9.63 -6.58
CA ASP A 2 13.03 -10.35 -7.31
C ASP A 2 11.67 -10.23 -6.59
N VAL A 3 10.57 -10.45 -7.30
CA VAL A 3 9.21 -10.31 -6.77
C VAL A 3 8.94 -11.25 -5.60
N LEU A 4 9.40 -12.50 -5.67
CA LEU A 4 9.17 -13.48 -4.60
C LEU A 4 9.88 -13.06 -3.30
N VAL A 5 11.12 -12.56 -3.43
CA VAL A 5 11.89 -12.05 -2.28
C VAL A 5 11.22 -10.82 -1.67
N PHE A 6 10.64 -9.95 -2.51
CA PHE A 6 9.92 -8.78 -2.05
C PHE A 6 8.62 -9.16 -1.32
N GLU A 7 7.84 -10.09 -1.85
CA GLU A 7 6.61 -10.60 -1.23
C GLU A 7 6.88 -11.37 0.08
N GLU A 8 7.98 -12.13 0.15
CA GLU A 8 8.46 -12.75 1.39
C GLU A 8 8.83 -11.70 2.45
N MET A 9 9.55 -10.65 2.05
CA MET A 9 9.88 -9.53 2.94
C MET A 9 8.63 -8.81 3.46
N LEU A 10 7.63 -8.56 2.60
CA LEU A 10 6.35 -7.99 3.03
C LEU A 10 5.60 -8.90 4.01
N SER A 11 5.66 -10.21 3.79
CA SER A 11 5.03 -11.19 4.68
C SER A 11 5.68 -11.18 6.07
N GLU A 12 7.01 -11.13 6.12
CA GLU A 12 7.76 -10.98 7.38
C GLU A 12 7.44 -9.65 8.07
N LEU A 13 7.40 -8.55 7.32
CA LEU A 13 7.02 -7.22 7.82
C LEU A 13 5.63 -7.25 8.47
N CYS A 14 4.63 -7.74 7.76
CA CYS A 14 3.27 -7.84 8.26
C CYS A 14 3.17 -8.74 9.50
N GLN A 15 3.91 -9.84 9.56
CA GLN A 15 3.94 -10.72 10.72
C GLN A 15 4.50 -10.00 11.96
N ARG A 16 5.61 -9.27 11.82
CA ARG A 16 6.22 -8.50 12.92
C ARG A 16 5.28 -7.38 13.41
N LEU A 17 4.73 -6.60 12.49
CA LEU A 17 3.81 -5.50 12.81
C LEU A 17 2.49 -6.03 13.42
N THR A 18 2.00 -7.19 12.98
CA THR A 18 0.84 -7.85 13.60
C THR A 18 1.17 -8.27 15.03
N SER A 19 2.31 -8.91 15.25
CA SER A 19 2.73 -9.36 16.58
C SER A 19 2.85 -8.20 17.57
N GLU A 20 3.46 -7.08 17.18
CA GLU A 20 3.57 -5.93 18.08
C GLU A 20 2.21 -5.27 18.37
N ALA A 21 1.34 -5.17 17.37
CA ALA A 21 0.00 -4.62 17.55
C ALA A 21 -0.84 -5.48 18.51
N GLN A 22 -0.73 -6.81 18.40
CA GLN A 22 -1.38 -7.74 19.32
C GLN A 22 -0.78 -7.72 20.73
N GLN A 23 0.48 -7.27 20.88
CA GLN A 23 1.13 -7.04 22.17
C GLN A 23 0.81 -5.66 22.78
N GLY A 24 -0.04 -4.86 22.13
CA GLY A 24 -0.54 -3.59 22.64
C GLY A 24 0.15 -2.35 22.07
N ALA A 25 0.95 -2.47 21.00
CA ALA A 25 1.41 -1.31 20.26
C ALA A 25 0.21 -0.55 19.66
N THR A 26 0.18 0.77 19.84
CA THR A 26 -0.86 1.65 19.30
C THR A 26 -0.24 2.75 18.45
N TYR A 27 -0.98 3.19 17.43
CA TYR A 27 -0.60 4.33 16.58
C TYR A 27 -1.75 5.32 16.56
N GLU A 28 -1.45 6.60 16.74
CA GLU A 28 -2.49 7.61 16.82
C GLU A 28 -2.88 8.14 15.45
N ARG A 29 -1.90 8.27 14.55
CA ARG A 29 -2.03 8.81 13.20
C ARG A 29 -1.51 7.82 12.17
N ALA A 30 -1.98 7.94 10.93
CA ALA A 30 -1.46 7.17 9.80
C ALA A 30 0.05 7.35 9.62
N SER A 31 0.58 8.57 9.87
CA SER A 31 2.01 8.86 9.83
C SER A 31 2.82 8.07 10.86
N ASP A 32 2.25 7.80 12.03
CA ASP A 32 2.95 7.07 13.09
C ASP A 32 3.12 5.59 12.69
N PHE A 33 2.09 5.02 12.05
CA PHE A 33 2.15 3.67 11.50
C PHE A 33 3.10 3.58 10.29
N GLU A 34 3.06 4.58 9.40
CA GLU A 34 3.98 4.66 8.26
C GLU A 34 5.44 4.74 8.71
N GLU A 35 5.75 5.58 9.70
CA GLU A 35 7.09 5.65 10.28
C GLU A 35 7.52 4.31 10.88
N ARG A 36 6.61 3.61 11.57
CA ARG A 36 6.87 2.27 12.09
C ARG A 36 7.19 1.26 11.00
N VAL A 37 6.45 1.28 9.90
CA VAL A 37 6.71 0.43 8.71
C VAL A 37 8.11 0.71 8.16
N ARG A 38 8.52 1.97 8.05
CA ARG A 38 9.87 2.34 7.59
C ARG A 38 10.96 1.80 8.52
N LEU A 39 10.76 1.92 9.84
CA LEU A 39 11.70 1.41 10.83
C LEU A 39 11.84 -0.11 10.77
N GLU A 40 10.74 -0.86 10.63
CA GLU A 40 10.81 -2.31 10.47
C GLU A 40 11.51 -2.70 9.18
N LEU A 41 11.15 -2.07 8.06
CA LEU A 41 11.81 -2.29 6.76
C LEU A 41 13.32 -2.04 6.87
N ALA A 42 13.76 -0.93 7.47
CA ALA A 42 15.17 -0.61 7.61
C ALA A 42 15.95 -1.63 8.46
N SER A 43 15.28 -2.43 9.29
CA SER A 43 15.88 -3.51 10.07
C SER A 43 15.99 -4.85 9.31
N MET A 44 15.40 -4.96 8.13
CA MET A 44 15.30 -6.21 7.37
C MET A 44 16.57 -6.49 6.55
N PRO A 45 17.16 -7.68 6.68
CA PRO A 45 18.38 -8.05 5.94
C PRO A 45 18.17 -8.08 4.41
N GLN A 46 16.93 -8.25 3.95
CA GLN A 46 16.60 -8.26 2.52
C GLN A 46 16.88 -6.91 1.82
N LEU A 47 17.04 -5.81 2.56
CA LEU A 47 17.26 -4.45 2.03
C LEU A 47 18.73 -4.03 1.89
N GLU A 48 19.71 -4.93 1.99
CA GLU A 48 21.16 -4.60 1.99
C GLU A 48 21.64 -3.64 0.88
N ALA A 49 20.96 -3.59 -0.28
CA ALA A 49 21.29 -2.68 -1.39
C ALA A 49 20.27 -1.54 -1.63
N VAL A 50 19.20 -1.46 -0.85
CA VAL A 50 18.09 -0.50 -1.04
C VAL A 50 17.84 0.27 0.24
N SER A 51 18.16 1.56 0.25
CA SER A 51 17.92 2.42 1.41
C SER A 51 16.44 2.80 1.53
N VAL A 52 15.89 2.67 2.73
CA VAL A 52 14.57 3.23 3.08
C VAL A 52 14.69 4.74 3.21
N ASP A 53 13.87 5.51 2.49
CA ASP A 53 13.79 6.96 2.64
C ASP A 53 12.95 7.33 3.88
N PHE A 54 13.51 8.18 4.74
CA PHE A 54 12.87 8.71 5.95
C PHE A 54 12.51 10.20 5.80
N SER A 55 12.69 10.79 4.63
CA SER A 55 12.31 12.17 4.31
C SER A 55 11.55 12.24 2.98
N PRO A 56 10.43 11.50 2.84
CA PRO A 56 9.70 11.42 1.59
C PRO A 56 9.12 12.79 1.19
N HIS A 57 8.99 13.00 -0.13
CA HIS A 57 8.35 14.21 -0.64
C HIS A 57 6.87 14.21 -0.22
N PRO A 58 6.32 15.35 0.27
CA PRO A 58 4.91 15.44 0.60
C PRO A 58 4.02 15.00 -0.58
N HIS A 59 3.05 14.13 -0.32
CA HIS A 59 2.11 13.61 -1.32
C HIS A 59 2.72 12.69 -2.41
N GLN A 60 3.97 12.25 -2.25
CA GLN A 60 4.54 11.23 -3.16
C GLN A 60 3.68 9.97 -3.13
N PHE A 61 3.45 9.39 -4.32
CA PHE A 61 2.80 8.10 -4.44
C PHE A 61 3.74 7.07 -5.11
N PRO A 62 3.89 5.85 -4.56
CA PRO A 62 3.42 5.40 -3.24
C PRO A 62 4.26 5.99 -2.09
N ASP A 63 3.81 5.76 -0.85
CA ASP A 63 4.45 6.33 0.36
C ASP A 63 5.92 5.90 0.51
N ILE A 64 6.24 4.62 0.31
CA ILE A 64 7.60 4.07 0.44
C ILE A 64 8.06 3.51 -0.90
N ILE A 65 9.29 3.83 -1.32
CA ILE A 65 9.86 3.37 -2.59
C ILE A 65 11.11 2.54 -2.31
N LEU A 66 11.12 1.31 -2.85
CA LEU A 66 12.20 0.34 -2.72
C LEU A 66 12.60 -0.16 -4.11
N GLY A 67 13.43 0.62 -4.80
CA GLY A 67 13.81 0.36 -6.19
C GLY A 67 12.62 0.51 -7.14
N THR A 68 12.22 -0.60 -7.78
CA THR A 68 11.08 -0.65 -8.72
C THR A 68 9.76 -1.02 -8.04
N TYR A 69 9.79 -1.34 -6.75
CA TYR A 69 8.62 -1.61 -5.92
C TYR A 69 8.28 -0.39 -5.10
N GLY A 70 7.01 -0.25 -4.77
CA GLY A 70 6.58 0.72 -3.77
C GLY A 70 5.47 0.18 -2.88
N ILE A 71 5.39 0.75 -1.68
CA ILE A 71 4.47 0.37 -0.63
C ILE A 71 3.60 1.58 -0.32
N GLU A 72 2.30 1.45 -0.55
CA GLU A 72 1.28 2.36 -0.04
C GLU A 72 0.89 1.90 1.36
N VAL A 73 1.00 2.77 2.36
CA VAL A 73 0.68 2.44 3.74
C VAL A 73 -0.73 2.88 4.07
N LYS A 74 -1.53 1.98 4.65
CA LYS A 74 -2.86 2.28 5.17
C LYS A 74 -2.98 1.87 6.62
N PHE A 75 -3.82 2.60 7.33
CA PHE A 75 -4.01 2.45 8.75
C PHE A 75 -5.44 2.76 9.15
N THR A 76 -6.02 1.94 10.04
CA THR A 76 -7.30 2.23 10.68
C THR A 76 -7.32 1.73 12.12
N LYS A 77 -7.98 2.49 13.00
CA LYS A 77 -8.33 2.04 14.36
C LYS A 77 -9.61 1.21 14.40
N GLY A 78 -10.34 1.14 13.29
CA GLY A 78 -11.55 0.33 13.14
C GLY A 78 -11.26 -1.11 12.72
N ASP A 79 -12.32 -1.92 12.68
CA ASP A 79 -12.27 -3.31 12.22
C ASP A 79 -12.74 -3.40 10.76
N SER A 80 -11.95 -2.83 9.85
CA SER A 80 -12.26 -2.79 8.41
C SER A 80 -10.99 -2.90 7.59
N TRP A 81 -11.04 -3.74 6.55
CA TRP A 81 -10.00 -3.85 5.52
C TRP A 81 -10.20 -2.90 4.34
N ARG A 82 -11.25 -2.07 4.40
CA ARG A 82 -11.64 -1.14 3.34
C ARG A 82 -11.17 0.28 3.64
N SER A 83 -10.54 0.92 2.65
CA SER A 83 -10.02 2.28 2.77
C SER A 83 -10.03 3.05 1.46
N VAL A 84 -10.02 4.38 1.56
CA VAL A 84 -9.77 5.27 0.42
C VAL A 84 -8.27 5.33 0.15
N ALA A 85 -7.90 5.06 -1.10
CA ALA A 85 -6.52 5.07 -1.57
C ALA A 85 -6.17 6.35 -2.34
N ASN A 86 -5.22 6.28 -3.27
CA ASN A 86 -4.74 7.43 -4.00
C ASN A 86 -5.74 7.91 -5.09
N SER A 87 -5.49 9.11 -5.62
CA SER A 87 -6.19 9.65 -6.78
C SER A 87 -6.08 8.71 -7.98
N VAL A 88 -7.17 8.58 -8.75
CA VAL A 88 -7.21 7.82 -10.02
C VAL A 88 -6.20 8.37 -11.04
N PHE A 89 -5.92 9.67 -10.98
CA PHE A 89 -4.99 10.31 -11.91
C PHE A 89 -3.52 10.09 -11.56
N GLU A 90 -3.21 9.78 -10.29
CA GLU A 90 -1.85 9.46 -9.82
C GLU A 90 -0.79 10.50 -10.19
N SER A 91 -1.12 11.80 -10.16
CA SER A 91 -0.25 12.88 -10.63
C SER A 91 1.08 13.03 -9.87
N THR A 92 1.18 12.46 -8.67
CA THR A 92 2.38 12.47 -7.82
C THR A 92 3.12 11.13 -7.82
N ARG A 93 2.79 10.23 -8.75
CA ARG A 93 3.40 8.91 -8.83
C ARG A 93 4.88 8.99 -9.19
N ASN A 94 5.72 8.26 -8.46
CA ASN A 94 7.10 8.08 -8.87
C ASN A 94 7.20 7.17 -10.11
N PRO A 95 7.78 7.65 -11.21
CA PRO A 95 7.87 6.88 -12.45
C PRO A 95 8.80 5.65 -12.37
N SER A 96 9.69 5.56 -11.37
CA SER A 96 10.55 4.38 -11.19
C SER A 96 9.79 3.17 -10.65
N VAL A 97 8.58 3.36 -10.08
CA VAL A 97 7.81 2.31 -9.44
C VAL A 97 6.88 1.61 -10.44
N THR A 98 7.19 0.36 -10.71
CA THR A 98 6.45 -0.51 -11.63
C THR A 98 5.35 -1.30 -10.94
N SER A 99 5.58 -1.74 -9.70
CA SER A 99 4.65 -2.55 -8.90
C SER A 99 4.40 -1.89 -7.56
N ILE A 100 3.13 -1.78 -7.16
CA ILE A 100 2.73 -1.19 -5.88
C ILE A 100 2.01 -2.25 -5.05
N TYR A 101 2.35 -2.30 -3.78
CA TYR A 101 1.70 -3.13 -2.77
C TYR A 101 1.10 -2.23 -1.71
N VAL A 102 -0.02 -2.61 -1.13
CA VAL A 102 -0.59 -1.97 0.04
C VAL A 102 -0.11 -2.72 1.27
N VAL A 103 0.40 -2.02 2.29
CA VAL A 103 0.54 -2.56 3.65
C VAL A 103 -0.51 -1.87 4.52
N TYR A 104 -1.48 -2.65 5.01
CA TYR A 104 -2.62 -2.12 5.76
C TYR A 104 -2.60 -2.66 7.20
N GLY A 105 -2.46 -1.76 8.18
CA GLY A 105 -2.74 -2.06 9.59
C GLY A 105 -4.21 -1.81 9.97
N LYS A 106 -4.92 -2.87 10.36
CA LYS A 106 -6.28 -2.84 10.93
C LYS A 106 -6.19 -3.12 12.42
N LEU A 107 -6.34 -2.09 13.26
CA LEU A 107 -6.17 -2.20 14.71
C LEU A 107 -7.47 -2.31 15.52
N GLY A 108 -8.63 -2.23 14.88
CA GLY A 108 -9.89 -2.56 15.53
C GLY A 108 -10.17 -4.07 15.50
N GLY A 109 -11.01 -4.54 16.43
CA GLY A 109 -11.31 -5.96 16.57
C GLY A 109 -10.08 -6.74 17.02
N GLN A 110 -9.67 -7.72 16.23
CA GLN A 110 -8.36 -8.39 16.37
C GLN A 110 -7.32 -7.63 15.54
N PRO A 111 -6.31 -6.98 16.16
CA PRO A 111 -5.27 -6.28 15.44
C PRO A 111 -4.52 -7.18 14.48
N GLU A 112 -4.39 -6.74 13.24
CA GLU A 112 -3.72 -7.48 12.17
C GLU A 112 -3.16 -6.51 11.12
N VAL A 113 -2.04 -6.88 10.53
CA VAL A 113 -1.42 -6.16 9.41
C VAL A 113 -1.29 -7.13 8.24
N LYS A 114 -1.75 -6.71 7.06
CA LYS A 114 -1.68 -7.49 5.82
C LYS A 114 -1.07 -6.69 4.70
N TRP A 115 -0.63 -7.40 3.68
CA TRP A 115 -0.26 -6.82 2.40
C TRP A 115 -1.06 -7.44 1.26
N GLU A 116 -1.24 -6.68 0.18
CA GLU A 116 -1.81 -7.16 -1.08
C GLU A 116 -1.31 -6.28 -2.24
N LYS A 117 -1.28 -6.80 -3.47
CA LYS A 117 -0.97 -5.98 -4.65
C LYS A 117 -2.04 -4.91 -4.82
N TYR A 118 -1.60 -3.69 -5.13
CA TYR A 118 -2.49 -2.54 -5.22
C TYR A 118 -3.62 -2.75 -6.24
N ASP A 119 -3.30 -3.31 -7.40
CA ASP A 119 -4.28 -3.57 -8.45
C ASP A 119 -5.21 -4.76 -8.18
N GLU A 120 -4.83 -5.66 -7.27
CA GLU A 120 -5.68 -6.76 -6.83
C GLU A 120 -6.70 -6.30 -5.78
N CYS A 121 -6.36 -5.33 -4.93
CA CYS A 121 -7.24 -4.87 -3.87
C CYS A 121 -8.08 -3.62 -4.21
N VAL A 122 -7.90 -2.98 -5.37
CA VAL A 122 -8.79 -1.88 -5.81
C VAL A 122 -10.15 -2.44 -6.18
N ILE A 123 -11.20 -2.01 -5.48
CA ILE A 123 -12.57 -2.50 -5.67
C ILE A 123 -13.52 -1.48 -6.31
N HIS A 124 -13.23 -0.18 -6.19
CA HIS A 124 -14.14 0.86 -6.67
C HIS A 124 -13.43 2.21 -6.89
N VAL A 125 -14.14 3.15 -7.52
CA VAL A 125 -13.75 4.56 -7.62
C VAL A 125 -14.80 5.41 -6.91
N ARG A 126 -14.38 6.17 -5.91
CA ARG A 126 -15.23 7.16 -5.24
C ARG A 126 -15.17 8.46 -6.02
N THR A 127 -16.30 8.83 -6.62
CA THR A 127 -16.46 10.09 -7.35
C THR A 127 -16.76 11.23 -6.38
N SER A 128 -15.72 11.94 -5.95
CA SER A 128 -15.83 13.24 -5.26
C SER A 128 -15.26 14.36 -6.16
N HIS A 129 -14.91 15.53 -5.62
CA HIS A 129 -14.21 16.60 -6.37
C HIS A 129 -12.87 16.14 -6.97
N VAL A 130 -12.27 15.08 -6.43
CA VAL A 130 -11.15 14.34 -7.04
C VAL A 130 -11.48 12.84 -6.94
N PRO A 131 -11.64 12.12 -8.06
CA PRO A 131 -11.85 10.68 -8.05
C PRO A 131 -10.70 9.95 -7.36
N ARG A 132 -11.02 9.07 -6.43
CA ARG A 132 -10.04 8.25 -5.71
C ARG A 132 -10.42 6.80 -5.79
N PHE A 133 -9.41 5.93 -5.84
CA PHE A 133 -9.64 4.52 -5.67
C PHE A 133 -10.09 4.22 -4.25
N GLU A 134 -10.90 3.17 -4.15
CA GLU A 134 -11.21 2.50 -2.91
C GLU A 134 -10.66 1.09 -2.98
N ILE A 135 -9.98 0.69 -1.92
CA ILE A 135 -9.34 -0.62 -1.80
C ILE A 135 -10.01 -1.42 -0.69
N GLU A 136 -9.95 -2.75 -0.79
CA GLU A 136 -10.34 -3.68 0.26
C GLU A 136 -9.40 -4.89 0.25
N ILE A 137 -8.70 -5.12 1.37
CA ILE A 137 -7.78 -6.27 1.47
C ILE A 137 -8.58 -7.56 1.57
N GLY A 138 -8.19 -8.55 0.76
CA GLY A 138 -8.86 -9.85 0.66
C GLY A 138 -10.16 -9.80 -0.14
N SER A 139 -10.29 -8.84 -1.05
CA SER A 139 -11.44 -8.78 -1.96
C SER A 139 -11.42 -9.94 -2.97
N ASP A 140 -12.59 -10.49 -3.30
CA ASP A 140 -12.67 -11.62 -4.25
C ASP A 140 -12.32 -11.21 -5.69
N ARG A 141 -12.53 -9.93 -6.04
CA ARG A 141 -12.36 -9.43 -7.41
C ARG A 141 -12.07 -7.94 -7.45
N SER A 142 -11.00 -7.58 -8.15
CA SER A 142 -10.64 -6.18 -8.37
C SER A 142 -11.49 -5.49 -9.44
N LEU A 143 -11.54 -4.16 -9.37
CA LEU A 143 -12.13 -3.28 -10.37
C LEU A 143 -11.55 -3.53 -11.77
N PHE A 144 -10.23 -3.70 -11.86
CA PHE A 144 -9.53 -3.94 -13.11
C PHE A 144 -9.94 -5.29 -13.74
N ALA A 145 -10.10 -6.33 -12.91
CA ALA A 145 -10.66 -7.62 -13.35
C ALA A 145 -12.13 -7.54 -13.78
N ILE A 146 -12.91 -6.58 -13.28
CA ILE A 146 -14.28 -6.30 -13.75
C ILE A 146 -14.24 -5.55 -15.09
N MET A 147 -13.34 -4.59 -15.24
CA MET A 147 -13.16 -3.81 -16.47
C MET A 147 -12.53 -4.63 -17.61
N GLY A 148 -11.88 -5.75 -17.29
CA GLY A 148 -11.20 -6.58 -18.28
C GLY A 148 -9.90 -5.96 -18.82
N ILE A 149 -9.28 -5.06 -18.05
CA ILE A 149 -7.99 -4.43 -18.36
C ILE A 149 -7.08 -4.55 -17.15
N SER A 150 -5.77 -4.59 -17.36
CA SER A 150 -4.80 -4.48 -16.27
C SER A 150 -4.71 -3.05 -15.75
N TYR A 151 -4.18 -2.90 -14.54
CA TYR A 151 -3.89 -1.58 -13.98
C TYR A 151 -2.85 -0.80 -14.79
N ALA A 152 -1.86 -1.49 -15.38
CA ALA A 152 -0.90 -0.86 -16.28
C ALA A 152 -1.57 -0.29 -17.55
N GLU A 153 -2.51 -1.03 -18.15
CA GLU A 153 -3.30 -0.56 -19.29
C GLU A 153 -4.21 0.60 -18.90
N PHE A 154 -4.90 0.52 -17.76
CA PHE A 154 -5.72 1.62 -17.22
C PHE A 154 -4.89 2.90 -17.07
N ARG A 155 -3.67 2.80 -16.56
CA ARG A 155 -2.76 3.94 -16.41
C ARG A 155 -2.23 4.47 -17.74
N ALA A 156 -2.27 3.70 -18.82
CA ALA A 156 -1.88 4.19 -20.14
C ALA A 156 -3.01 4.98 -20.83
N LEU A 157 -4.24 4.91 -20.31
CA LEU A 157 -5.39 5.65 -20.85
C LEU A 157 -5.22 7.17 -20.70
N SER A 158 -5.85 7.90 -21.62
CA SER A 158 -5.97 9.36 -21.56
C SER A 158 -6.78 9.78 -20.33
N THR A 159 -6.64 11.03 -19.90
CA THR A 159 -7.43 11.56 -18.77
C THR A 159 -8.94 11.47 -18.99
N GLU A 160 -9.39 11.55 -20.25
CA GLU A 160 -10.81 11.47 -20.62
C GLU A 160 -11.34 10.03 -20.58
N ASP A 161 -10.46 9.05 -20.81
CA ASP A 161 -10.79 7.62 -20.84
C ASP A 161 -10.63 6.93 -19.47
N ARG A 162 -10.05 7.62 -18.48
CA ARG A 162 -9.90 7.14 -17.08
C ARG A 162 -11.08 7.53 -16.21
#